data_AF-A0AAP0NVC6-F1
#
_entry.id   AF-A0AAP0NVC6-F1
#
_cell.length_a   1.000
_cell.length_b   1.000
_cell.length_c   1.000
_cell.angle_alpha   90.00
_cell.angle_beta   90.00
_cell.angle_gamma   90.00
#
_symmetry.space_group_name_H-M   'P 1'
#
loop_
_entity.id
_entity.type
_entity.pdbx_description
1 polymer ?
#
loop_
_entity_poly.entity_id
_entity_poly.type
_entity_poly.pdbx_seq_one_letter_code
_entity_poly.pdbx_strand_id
1 'polypeptide(L)'
;MNSTRDTDGHGTYTSSTTAENYVGGASYFDYGTCNARGMAPLAYVAMYKAIWDTSAYASDILASVDQAIEDAMENGIFVASSVGNEGPWYGSLHNGIPWTLKVGASSVDREFNGIVTIDKGISATGTSLYPKNSSLSQVSLVLMNTWNNSRVLRKVGYKIVVCISTDESVGIQVSLAYKVRVATGPFISQSAFLELYI
;
A
#
# COMPACT_ATOMS: atom_id res chain seq x y z
N MET A 1 15.04 6.98 17.79
CA MET A 1 14.91 5.80 18.66
C MET A 1 16.03 4.85 18.26
N ASN A 2 16.95 4.47 19.16
CA ASN A 2 18.07 3.57 18.81
C ASN A 2 17.80 2.16 19.32
N SER A 3 16.88 1.46 18.66
CA SER A 3 16.47 0.09 19.03
C SER A 3 15.92 -0.64 17.82
N THR A 4 15.85 -1.97 17.90
CA THR A 4 15.24 -2.83 16.87
C THR A 4 13.73 -2.64 16.69
N ARG A 5 13.07 -1.83 17.53
CA ARG A 5 11.65 -1.50 17.37
C ARG A 5 11.38 -0.84 16.01
N ASP A 6 10.39 -1.37 15.32
CA ASP A 6 9.86 -0.82 14.08
C ASP A 6 9.06 0.46 14.37
N THR A 7 9.36 1.53 13.63
CA THR A 7 8.72 2.85 13.71
C THR A 7 8.02 3.25 12.41
N ASP A 8 8.19 2.44 11.36
CA ASP A 8 7.67 2.66 10.01
C ASP A 8 6.52 1.68 9.74
N GLY A 9 6.74 0.40 10.00
CA GLY A 9 5.77 -0.68 9.80
C GLY A 9 6.17 -1.67 8.71
N HIS A 10 7.04 -1.29 7.76
CA HIS A 10 7.45 -2.18 6.66
C HIS A 10 8.07 -3.49 7.16
N GLY A 11 8.91 -3.44 8.21
CA GLY A 11 9.54 -4.62 8.78
C GLY A 11 8.53 -5.55 9.44
N THR A 12 7.59 -4.97 10.21
CA THR A 12 6.52 -5.72 10.86
C THR A 12 5.61 -6.40 9.83
N TYR A 13 5.20 -5.68 8.78
CA TYR A 13 4.38 -6.23 7.70
C TYR A 13 5.07 -7.35 6.91
N THR A 14 6.36 -7.18 6.59
CA THR A 14 7.12 -8.19 5.85
C THR A 14 7.30 -9.46 6.68
N SER A 15 7.73 -9.31 7.94
CA SER A 15 7.95 -10.44 8.85
C SER A 15 6.67 -11.21 9.16
N SER A 16 5.53 -10.52 9.31
CA SER A 16 4.25 -11.19 9.51
C SER A 16 3.84 -12.00 8.26
N THR A 17 3.99 -11.43 7.07
CA THR A 17 3.72 -12.14 5.81
C THR A 17 4.52 -13.44 5.69
N THR A 18 5.77 -13.45 6.18
CA THR A 18 6.62 -14.65 6.11
C THR A 18 6.31 -15.68 7.21
N ALA A 19 6.19 -15.26 8.47
CA ALA A 19 6.22 -16.20 9.60
C ALA A 19 5.29 -15.83 10.76
N GLU A 20 4.25 -15.01 10.53
CA GLU A 20 3.25 -14.73 11.58
C GLU A 20 2.58 -16.01 12.05
N ASN A 21 2.43 -16.12 13.37
CA ASN A 21 1.58 -17.15 13.97
C ASN A 21 0.09 -16.89 13.62
N TYR A 22 -0.78 -17.81 13.96
CA TYR A 22 -2.21 -17.68 13.70
C TYR A 22 -2.84 -16.55 14.52
N VAL A 23 -3.42 -15.56 13.83
CA VAL A 23 -4.17 -14.44 14.43
C VAL A 23 -5.60 -14.46 13.92
N GLY A 24 -6.56 -14.76 14.81
CA GLY A 24 -7.97 -14.81 14.47
C GLY A 24 -8.63 -13.43 14.39
N GLY A 25 -9.50 -13.24 13.39
CA GLY A 25 -10.31 -12.02 13.26
C GLY A 25 -9.53 -10.78 12.80
N ALA A 26 -8.38 -10.98 12.14
CA ALA A 26 -7.62 -9.89 11.54
C ALA A 26 -8.38 -9.27 10.37
N SER A 27 -8.39 -7.94 10.29
CA SER A 27 -8.99 -7.19 9.19
C SER A 27 -8.30 -5.84 9.03
N TYR A 28 -8.41 -5.24 7.84
CA TYR A 28 -8.06 -3.86 7.60
C TYR A 28 -9.35 -3.03 7.57
N PHE A 29 -9.77 -2.44 8.69
CA PHE A 29 -11.05 -1.71 8.80
C PHE A 29 -12.23 -2.49 8.20
N ASP A 30 -12.44 -3.72 8.67
CA ASP A 30 -13.44 -4.71 8.20
C ASP A 30 -13.18 -5.30 6.80
N TYR A 31 -12.29 -4.71 5.99
CA TYR A 31 -11.84 -5.30 4.75
C TYR A 31 -10.98 -6.54 5.00
N GLY A 32 -11.23 -7.59 4.22
CA GLY A 32 -10.36 -8.76 4.15
C GLY A 32 -10.34 -9.61 5.41
N THR A 33 -11.39 -9.55 6.24
CA THR A 33 -11.51 -10.29 7.50
C THR A 33 -11.12 -11.75 7.33
N CYS A 34 -10.11 -12.20 8.08
CA CYS A 34 -9.58 -13.55 8.00
C CYS A 34 -8.90 -13.99 9.31
N ASN A 35 -8.46 -15.25 9.33
CA ASN A 35 -7.45 -15.71 10.28
C ASN A 35 -6.09 -15.50 9.62
N ALA A 36 -5.41 -14.41 9.95
CA ALA A 36 -4.11 -14.07 9.39
C ALA A 36 -3.04 -15.05 9.87
N ARG A 37 -2.08 -15.33 8.99
CA ARG A 37 -0.91 -16.17 9.24
C ARG A 37 0.15 -15.90 8.17
N GLY A 38 1.41 -16.09 8.53
CA GLY A 38 2.49 -16.07 7.57
C GLY A 38 2.52 -17.30 6.68
N MET A 39 3.41 -17.30 5.70
CA MET A 39 3.71 -18.48 4.88
C MET A 39 4.19 -19.68 5.73
N ALA A 40 4.93 -19.42 6.81
CA ALA A 40 5.45 -20.42 7.75
C ALA A 40 5.13 -20.04 9.22
N PRO A 41 3.90 -20.26 9.71
CA PRO A 41 3.43 -19.74 11.01
C PRO A 41 4.13 -20.27 12.27
N LEU A 42 4.94 -21.30 12.12
CA LEU A 42 5.68 -21.95 13.21
C LEU A 42 7.20 -21.73 13.10
N ALA A 43 7.65 -20.96 12.10
CA ALA A 43 9.05 -20.59 11.98
C ALA A 43 9.42 -19.56 13.05
N TYR A 44 10.66 -19.64 13.55
CA TYR A 44 11.21 -18.59 14.39
C TYR A 44 11.59 -17.38 13.55
N VAL A 45 11.47 -16.19 14.14
CA VAL A 45 11.81 -14.92 13.49
C VAL A 45 12.98 -14.28 14.24
N ALA A 46 14.06 -14.01 13.51
CA ALA A 46 15.16 -13.16 13.96
C ALA A 46 15.15 -11.86 13.14
N MET A 47 15.18 -10.71 13.82
CA MET A 47 15.02 -9.40 13.19
C MET A 47 16.32 -8.60 13.27
N TYR A 48 16.80 -8.14 12.12
CA TYR A 48 18.00 -7.31 11.98
C TYR A 48 17.60 -5.98 11.33
N LYS A 49 17.54 -4.90 12.12
CA LYS A 49 17.11 -3.58 11.63
C LYS A 49 18.30 -2.82 11.06
N ALA A 50 18.30 -2.60 9.74
CA ALA A 50 19.34 -1.85 9.02
C ALA A 50 18.86 -0.52 8.42
N ILE A 51 17.55 -0.25 8.45
CA ILE A 51 16.94 0.94 7.86
C ILE A 51 16.23 1.74 8.96
N TRP A 52 16.42 3.05 8.91
CA TRP A 52 15.86 4.03 9.85
C TRP A 52 15.18 5.16 9.08
N ASP A 53 14.22 5.83 9.72
CA ASP A 53 13.46 6.95 9.14
C ASP A 53 14.38 8.06 8.57
N THR A 54 15.57 8.23 9.15
CA THR A 54 16.55 9.25 8.75
C THR A 54 17.62 8.76 7.78
N SER A 55 17.78 7.44 7.62
CA SER A 55 18.93 6.87 6.92
C SER A 55 18.75 5.40 6.53
N ALA A 56 19.17 5.09 5.30
CA ALA A 56 19.36 3.74 4.80
C ALA A 56 20.74 3.65 4.14
N TYR A 57 21.68 2.96 4.78
CA TYR A 57 23.05 2.81 4.27
C TYR A 57 23.32 1.37 3.86
N ALA A 58 23.96 1.19 2.71
CA ALA A 58 24.35 -0.14 2.24
C ALA A 58 25.29 -0.86 3.22
N SER A 59 26.13 -0.11 3.96
CA SER A 59 27.01 -0.66 5.00
C SER A 59 26.23 -1.34 6.12
N ASP A 60 25.15 -0.71 6.58
CA ASP A 60 24.34 -1.23 7.69
C ASP A 60 23.55 -2.46 7.24
N ILE A 61 23.10 -2.47 5.98
CA ILE A 61 22.46 -3.63 5.37
C ILE A 61 23.44 -4.79 5.27
N LEU A 62 24.67 -4.56 4.77
CA LEU A 62 25.69 -5.61 4.70
C LEU A 62 26.05 -6.15 6.09
N ALA A 63 26.29 -5.27 7.07
CA ALA A 63 26.55 -5.68 8.44
C ALA A 63 25.40 -6.50 9.05
N SER A 64 24.15 -6.16 8.72
CA SER A 64 22.98 -6.92 9.18
C SER A 64 22.89 -8.32 8.56
N VAL A 65 23.27 -8.46 7.29
CA VAL A 65 23.30 -9.75 6.60
C VAL A 65 24.43 -10.62 7.13
N ASP A 66 25.62 -10.05 7.33
CA ASP A 66 26.76 -10.75 7.89
C ASP A 66 26.43 -11.27 9.30
N GLN A 67 25.84 -10.42 10.16
CA GLN A 67 25.40 -10.85 11.49
C GLN A 67 24.36 -11.98 11.42
N ALA A 68 23.41 -11.92 10.49
CA ALA A 68 22.40 -12.96 10.33
C ALA A 68 22.99 -14.30 9.91
N ILE A 69 24.03 -14.30 9.07
CA ILE A 69 24.75 -15.51 8.66
C ILE A 69 25.54 -16.08 9.83
N GLU A 70 26.23 -15.22 10.60
CA GLU A 70 26.97 -15.62 11.79
C GLU A 70 26.05 -16.28 12.83
N ASP A 71 24.90 -15.65 13.13
CA ASP A 71 23.94 -16.13 14.13
C ASP A 71 23.29 -17.46 13.72
N ALA A 72 23.09 -17.69 12.43
CA ALA A 72 22.56 -18.96 11.91
C ALA A 72 23.58 -20.10 12.00
N MET A 73 24.88 -19.79 12.15
CA MET A 73 25.99 -20.77 12.16
C MET A 73 25.96 -21.76 10.98
N GLU A 74 25.34 -21.39 9.85
CA GLU A 74 25.03 -22.28 8.73
C GLU A 74 25.55 -21.72 7.40
N ASN A 75 26.22 -22.58 6.62
CA ASN A 75 26.57 -22.29 5.24
C ASN A 75 25.45 -22.78 4.31
N GLY A 76 25.05 -21.96 3.34
CA GLY A 76 23.98 -22.29 2.40
C GLY A 76 22.63 -21.63 2.68
N ILE A 77 22.63 -20.53 3.44
CA ILE A 77 21.43 -19.74 3.70
C ILE A 77 20.89 -19.17 2.38
N PHE A 78 19.63 -19.47 2.11
CA PHE A 78 18.92 -18.94 0.96
C PHE A 78 18.51 -17.48 1.20
N VAL A 79 18.81 -16.61 0.24
CA VAL A 79 18.48 -15.18 0.32
C VAL A 79 17.48 -14.81 -0.77
N ALA A 80 16.33 -14.26 -0.35
CA ALA A 80 15.31 -13.69 -1.23
C ALA A 80 15.27 -12.17 -1.09
N SER A 81 15.02 -11.48 -2.21
CA SER A 81 14.99 -10.03 -2.27
C SER A 81 13.99 -9.56 -3.35
N SER A 82 13.27 -8.48 -3.07
CA SER A 82 12.34 -7.88 -4.04
C SER A 82 13.10 -7.24 -5.20
N VAL A 83 12.41 -7.09 -6.34
CA VAL A 83 12.97 -6.48 -7.55
C VAL A 83 12.84 -4.95 -7.62
N GLY A 84 12.26 -4.32 -6.60
CA GLY A 84 11.94 -2.90 -6.62
C GLY A 84 10.58 -2.60 -7.26
N ASN A 85 10.19 -1.33 -7.17
CA ASN A 85 8.89 -0.80 -7.62
C ASN A 85 9.06 0.26 -8.75
N GLU A 86 10.24 0.35 -9.35
CA GLU A 86 10.63 1.33 -10.37
C GLU A 86 10.22 0.92 -11.80
N GLY A 87 9.45 -0.15 -11.93
CA GLY A 87 8.86 -0.58 -13.19
C GLY A 87 7.89 0.47 -13.77
N PRO A 88 7.42 0.28 -15.03
CA PRO A 88 7.52 -0.94 -15.83
C PRO A 88 8.62 -0.92 -16.90
N TRP A 89 9.52 0.07 -16.90
CA TRP A 89 10.53 0.22 -17.95
C TRP A 89 11.61 -0.88 -17.92
N TYR A 90 12.19 -1.18 -19.08
CA TYR A 90 13.31 -2.12 -19.16
C TYR A 90 14.50 -1.65 -18.31
N GLY A 91 15.15 -2.59 -17.62
CA GLY A 91 16.32 -2.29 -16.78
C GLY A 91 16.01 -1.59 -15.46
N SER A 92 14.74 -1.53 -15.04
CA SER A 92 14.30 -0.98 -13.75
C SER A 92 14.44 -1.95 -12.57
N LEU A 93 14.80 -3.21 -12.81
CA LEU A 93 14.95 -4.20 -11.73
C LEU A 93 16.15 -3.84 -10.84
N HIS A 94 15.91 -3.80 -9.54
CA HIS A 94 16.93 -3.65 -8.52
C HIS A 94 17.52 -4.99 -8.09
N ASN A 95 18.62 -4.93 -7.33
CA ASN A 95 19.25 -6.06 -6.67
C ASN A 95 19.76 -7.15 -7.65
N GLY A 96 20.56 -6.80 -8.66
CA GLY A 96 21.10 -7.74 -9.68
C GLY A 96 22.14 -8.77 -9.18
N ILE A 97 21.99 -9.28 -7.96
CA ILE A 97 22.92 -10.20 -7.29
C ILE A 97 22.58 -11.65 -7.71
N PRO A 98 23.44 -12.33 -8.50
CA PRO A 98 23.08 -13.61 -9.14
C PRO A 98 22.71 -14.76 -8.21
N TRP A 99 23.25 -14.79 -7.00
CA TRP A 99 23.05 -15.85 -6.01
C TRP A 99 21.83 -15.65 -5.10
N THR A 100 20.98 -14.67 -5.40
CA THR A 100 19.78 -14.38 -4.59
C THR A 100 18.52 -14.55 -5.44
N LEU A 101 17.44 -15.07 -4.83
CA LEU A 101 16.15 -15.11 -5.51
C LEU A 101 15.57 -13.71 -5.64
N LYS A 102 15.17 -13.35 -6.85
CA LYS A 102 14.48 -12.10 -7.17
C LYS A 102 12.97 -12.31 -7.23
N VAL A 103 12.23 -11.58 -6.41
CA VAL A 103 10.77 -11.72 -6.31
C VAL A 103 10.08 -10.48 -6.88
N GLY A 104 9.28 -10.69 -7.93
CA GLY A 104 8.36 -9.69 -8.48
C GLY A 104 6.97 -9.75 -7.84
N ALA A 105 6.20 -8.68 -7.99
CA ALA A 105 4.83 -8.59 -7.49
C ALA A 105 3.80 -8.87 -8.59
N SER A 106 2.70 -9.52 -8.21
CA SER A 106 1.51 -9.71 -9.04
C SER A 106 0.24 -9.50 -8.21
N SER A 107 -0.91 -9.33 -8.88
CA SER A 107 -2.20 -9.28 -8.21
C SER A 107 -2.68 -10.66 -7.76
N VAL A 108 -3.62 -10.66 -6.82
CA VAL A 108 -4.42 -11.83 -6.42
C VAL A 108 -5.87 -11.63 -6.87
N ASP A 109 -6.70 -12.66 -6.74
CA ASP A 109 -8.12 -12.66 -7.13
C ASP A 109 -9.02 -11.81 -6.21
N ARG A 110 -8.53 -11.43 -5.03
CA ARG A 110 -9.28 -10.62 -4.07
C ARG A 110 -9.33 -9.15 -4.48
N GLU A 111 -10.54 -8.63 -4.60
CA GLU A 111 -10.83 -7.22 -4.86
C GLU A 111 -11.71 -6.61 -3.77
N PHE A 112 -11.54 -5.32 -3.49
CA PHE A 112 -12.33 -4.58 -2.51
C PHE A 112 -13.21 -3.55 -3.20
N ASN A 113 -14.52 -3.78 -3.17
CA ASN A 113 -15.49 -3.04 -3.97
C ASN A 113 -16.18 -1.94 -3.16
N GLY A 114 -16.38 -0.78 -3.81
CA GLY A 114 -17.25 0.30 -3.37
C GLY A 114 -18.35 0.52 -4.41
N ILE A 115 -19.61 0.60 -3.96
CA ILE A 115 -20.76 0.82 -4.82
C ILE A 115 -21.20 2.29 -4.70
N VAL A 116 -21.26 2.98 -5.83
CA VAL A 116 -21.80 4.35 -5.90
C VAL A 116 -23.15 4.30 -6.61
N THR A 117 -24.20 4.71 -5.92
CA THR A 117 -25.54 4.87 -6.51
C THR A 117 -25.75 6.34 -6.88
N ILE A 118 -25.87 6.63 -8.17
CA ILE A 118 -25.92 8.00 -8.70
C ILE A 118 -27.36 8.52 -8.72
N ASP A 119 -28.28 7.70 -9.23
CA ASP A 119 -29.71 7.98 -9.31
C ASP A 119 -30.49 6.70 -9.00
N LYS A 120 -31.81 6.80 -8.83
CA LYS A 120 -32.68 5.65 -8.51
C LYS A 120 -32.58 4.58 -9.61
N GLY A 121 -31.72 3.59 -9.37
CA GLY A 121 -31.51 2.43 -10.24
C GLY A 121 -30.19 2.43 -11.02
N ILE A 122 -29.40 3.50 -11.00
CA ILE A 122 -28.07 3.54 -11.63
C ILE A 122 -26.99 3.42 -10.56
N SER A 123 -26.38 2.24 -10.48
CA SER A 123 -25.24 1.95 -9.62
C SER A 123 -23.99 1.64 -10.45
N ALA A 124 -22.86 2.19 -10.05
CA ALA A 124 -21.54 1.83 -10.57
C ALA A 124 -20.73 1.17 -9.45
N THR A 125 -20.02 0.10 -9.80
CA THR A 125 -19.09 -0.59 -8.90
C THR A 125 -17.67 -0.19 -9.27
N GLY A 126 -16.88 0.23 -8.28
CA GLY A 126 -15.46 0.48 -8.42
C GLY A 126 -14.68 -0.07 -7.23
N THR A 127 -13.38 0.16 -7.18
CA THR A 127 -12.52 -0.26 -6.06
C THR A 127 -12.54 0.77 -4.94
N SER A 128 -12.61 0.34 -3.68
CA SER A 128 -12.56 1.23 -2.51
C SER A 128 -11.98 0.56 -1.28
N LEU A 129 -11.17 1.32 -0.53
CA LEU A 129 -10.59 0.95 0.76
C LEU A 129 -10.93 1.98 1.85
N TYR A 130 -12.09 2.62 1.74
CA TYR A 130 -12.48 3.67 2.67
C TYR A 130 -12.80 3.07 4.06
N PRO A 131 -12.07 3.44 5.13
CA PRO A 131 -12.02 2.68 6.39
C PRO A 131 -13.27 2.82 7.28
N LYS A 132 -14.33 3.46 6.81
CA LYS A 132 -15.54 3.71 7.60
C LYS A 132 -16.78 3.35 6.80
N ASN A 133 -17.84 2.97 7.50
CA ASN A 133 -19.16 2.89 6.90
C ASN A 133 -19.67 4.32 6.61
N SER A 134 -19.45 4.78 5.39
CA SER A 134 -20.07 6.00 4.87
C SER A 134 -21.35 5.64 4.12
N SER A 135 -22.50 5.98 4.71
CA SER A 135 -23.75 6.08 3.98
C SER A 135 -24.04 7.55 3.75
N LEU A 136 -23.49 8.10 2.67
CA LEU A 136 -23.83 9.46 2.23
C LEU A 136 -25.13 9.38 1.44
N SER A 137 -26.25 9.77 2.05
CA SER A 137 -27.54 9.85 1.36
C SER A 137 -27.72 11.21 0.67
N GLN A 138 -27.96 11.20 -0.65
CA GLN A 138 -28.42 12.35 -1.45
C GLN A 138 -27.48 13.57 -1.49
N VAL A 139 -26.20 13.35 -1.79
CA VAL A 139 -25.25 14.45 -1.98
C VAL A 139 -25.16 14.85 -3.45
N SER A 140 -25.17 16.16 -3.74
CA SER A 140 -25.00 16.64 -5.12
C SER A 140 -23.62 16.29 -5.68
N LEU A 141 -23.58 15.83 -6.93
CA LEU A 141 -22.35 15.55 -7.66
C LEU A 141 -21.87 16.78 -8.43
N VAL A 142 -20.56 17.01 -8.43
CA VAL A 142 -19.89 18.05 -9.23
C VAL A 142 -18.79 17.37 -10.04
N LEU A 143 -18.86 17.45 -11.37
CA LEU A 143 -17.80 16.96 -12.24
C LEU A 143 -16.70 18.01 -12.36
N MET A 144 -15.45 17.63 -12.11
CA MET A 144 -14.30 18.51 -12.26
C MET A 144 -13.18 17.82 -13.03
N ASN A 145 -12.69 18.52 -14.06
CA ASN A 145 -11.61 18.08 -14.94
C ASN A 145 -10.21 18.55 -14.48
N THR A 146 -10.14 19.51 -13.56
CA THR A 146 -8.88 20.14 -13.14
C THR A 146 -8.77 20.12 -11.61
N TRP A 147 -7.95 19.20 -11.09
CA TRP A 147 -7.80 18.90 -9.66
C TRP A 147 -6.57 19.54 -9.01
N ASN A 148 -5.93 20.52 -9.65
CA ASN A 148 -4.71 21.15 -9.14
C ASN A 148 -4.94 22.45 -8.34
N ASN A 149 -6.18 22.95 -8.26
CA ASN A 149 -6.46 24.24 -7.65
C ASN A 149 -7.28 24.13 -6.35
N SER A 150 -6.56 24.18 -5.23
CA SER A 150 -7.15 24.13 -3.88
C SER A 150 -8.16 25.25 -3.59
N ARG A 151 -8.10 26.40 -4.28
CA ARG A 151 -9.08 27.49 -4.09
C ARG A 151 -10.42 27.16 -4.73
N VAL A 152 -10.42 26.44 -5.85
CA VAL A 152 -11.66 26.03 -6.53
C VAL A 152 -12.33 24.91 -5.72
N LEU A 153 -11.55 23.94 -5.23
CA LEU A 153 -12.06 22.84 -4.40
C LEU A 153 -12.72 23.33 -3.10
N ARG A 154 -12.17 24.36 -2.43
CA ARG A 154 -12.81 24.96 -1.25
C ARG A 154 -14.19 25.56 -1.53
N LYS A 155 -14.42 26.07 -2.75
CA LYS A 155 -15.71 26.67 -3.12
C LYS A 155 -16.81 25.64 -3.37
N VAL A 156 -16.45 24.36 -3.55
CA VAL A 156 -17.41 23.29 -3.81
C VAL A 156 -18.26 22.99 -2.57
N GLY A 157 -17.67 23.14 -1.37
CA GLY A 157 -18.37 22.89 -0.11
C GLY A 157 -18.67 21.40 0.12
N TYR A 158 -19.83 21.10 0.71
CA TYR A 158 -20.24 19.73 1.08
C TYR A 158 -20.91 19.00 -0.09
N LYS A 159 -20.19 18.83 -1.19
CA LYS A 159 -20.65 18.12 -2.39
C LYS A 159 -19.64 17.05 -2.78
N ILE A 160 -20.11 15.98 -3.43
CA ILE A 160 -19.26 14.91 -3.91
C ILE A 160 -18.64 15.36 -5.24
N VAL A 161 -17.31 15.38 -5.30
CA VAL A 161 -16.59 15.76 -6.52
C VAL A 161 -16.13 14.52 -7.28
N VAL A 162 -16.47 14.45 -8.56
CA VAL A 162 -16.01 13.39 -9.48
C VAL A 162 -14.77 13.88 -10.20
N CYS A 163 -13.70 13.07 -10.14
CA CYS A 163 -12.39 13.40 -10.69
C CYS A 163 -12.15 12.56 -11.94
N ILE A 164 -11.77 13.19 -13.04
CA ILE A 164 -11.26 12.48 -14.20
C ILE A 164 -9.75 12.67 -14.22
N SER A 165 -8.99 11.59 -13.99
CA SER A 165 -7.55 11.63 -14.14
C SER A 165 -7.18 11.42 -15.61
N THR A 166 -6.51 12.41 -16.19
CA THR A 166 -5.95 12.29 -17.54
C THR A 166 -4.49 11.83 -17.49
N ASP A 167 -3.70 12.26 -16.49
CA ASP A 167 -2.25 11.95 -16.41
C ASP A 167 -1.65 11.98 -14.97
N GLU A 168 -2.45 12.23 -13.92
CA GLU A 168 -1.94 12.32 -12.53
C GLU A 168 -2.29 11.08 -11.70
N SER A 169 -1.42 10.73 -10.75
CA SER A 169 -1.70 9.67 -9.76
C SER A 169 -2.96 9.98 -8.97
N VAL A 170 -3.88 9.00 -8.88
CA VAL A 170 -5.09 9.08 -8.05
C VAL A 170 -4.73 9.40 -6.59
N GLY A 171 -3.57 8.96 -6.11
CA GLY A 171 -3.08 9.24 -4.76
C GLY A 171 -2.91 10.74 -4.46
N ILE A 172 -2.42 11.52 -5.42
CA ILE A 172 -2.27 12.97 -5.26
C ILE A 172 -3.65 13.63 -5.10
N GLN A 173 -4.62 13.20 -5.90
CA GLN A 173 -5.98 13.76 -5.89
C GLN A 173 -6.69 13.43 -4.57
N VAL A 174 -6.53 12.19 -4.07
CA VAL A 174 -7.04 11.77 -2.75
C VAL A 174 -6.40 12.60 -1.63
N SER A 175 -5.08 12.79 -1.66
CA SER A 175 -4.35 13.60 -0.68
C SER A 175 -4.84 15.06 -0.66
N LEU A 176 -5.06 15.64 -1.84
CA LEU A 176 -5.56 17.02 -1.93
C LEU A 176 -7.00 17.13 -1.42
N ALA A 177 -7.88 16.19 -1.76
CA ALA A 177 -9.25 16.16 -1.24
C ALA A 177 -9.28 16.13 0.29
N TYR A 178 -8.43 15.28 0.88
CA TYR A 178 -8.29 15.17 2.33
C TYR A 178 -7.81 16.50 2.95
N LYS A 179 -6.75 17.11 2.39
CA LYS A 179 -6.22 18.41 2.85
C LYS A 179 -7.26 19.53 2.80
N VAL A 180 -8.13 19.53 1.80
CA VAL A 180 -9.14 20.58 1.59
C VAL A 180 -10.47 20.26 2.29
N ARG A 181 -10.61 19.06 2.89
CA ARG A 181 -11.82 18.59 3.60
C ARG A 181 -13.08 18.61 2.72
N VAL A 182 -12.95 18.23 1.46
CA VAL A 182 -14.09 18.09 0.54
C VAL A 182 -14.62 16.66 0.63
N ALA A 183 -15.93 16.47 0.51
CA ALA A 183 -16.50 15.14 0.35
C ALA A 183 -16.05 14.59 -1.02
N THR A 184 -15.17 13.60 -1.02
CA THR A 184 -14.63 13.05 -2.27
C THR A 184 -15.53 12.00 -2.87
N GLY A 185 -15.63 12.01 -4.20
CA GLY A 185 -16.41 11.07 -4.98
C GLY A 185 -15.57 10.04 -5.72
N PRO A 186 -16.19 9.34 -6.69
CA PRO A 186 -15.47 8.39 -7.52
C PRO A 186 -14.38 9.09 -8.34
N PHE A 187 -13.22 8.44 -8.41
CA PHE A 187 -12.11 8.82 -9.28
C PHE A 187 -12.17 7.94 -10.52
N ILE A 188 -12.24 8.56 -11.69
CA ILE A 188 -12.20 7.89 -12.98
C ILE A 188 -10.77 7.98 -13.49
N SER A 189 -10.09 6.84 -13.58
CA SER A 189 -8.72 6.74 -14.07
C SER A 189 -8.64 5.67 -15.15
N GLN A 190 -7.86 5.93 -16.21
CA GLN A 190 -7.52 4.91 -17.21
C GLN A 190 -6.28 4.10 -16.80
N SER A 191 -5.58 4.51 -15.73
CA SER A 191 -4.45 3.76 -15.19
C SER A 191 -4.95 2.63 -14.30
N ALA A 192 -4.53 1.40 -14.63
CA ALA A 192 -4.69 0.23 -13.76
C ALA A 192 -3.75 0.29 -12.54
N PHE A 193 -2.76 1.18 -12.54
CA PHE A 193 -1.92 1.46 -11.38
C PHE A 193 -2.69 2.36 -10.41
N LEU A 194 -3.49 1.74 -9.54
CA LEU A 194 -3.79 2.33 -8.25
C LEU A 194 -2.47 2.35 -7.46
N GLU A 195 -1.71 3.45 -7.57
CA GLU A 195 -0.56 3.66 -6.70
C GLU A 195 -1.04 3.57 -5.25
N LEU A 196 -0.52 2.56 -4.55
CA LEU A 196 -0.65 2.37 -3.11
C LEU A 196 0.10 3.50 -2.40
N TYR A 197 -0.56 4.63 -2.22
CA TYR A 197 -0.29 5.52 -1.10
C TYR A 197 -1.45 5.35 -0.11
N ILE A 198 -1.35 4.28 0.68
CA ILE A 198 -2.00 4.16 1.98
C ILE A 198 -0.91 4.29 3.03
#